data_AF-W2CB81-F1
#
_entry.id   AF-W2CB81-F1
#
_cell.length_a   1.000
_cell.length_b   1.000
_cell.length_c   1.000
_cell.angle_alpha   90.00
_cell.angle_beta   90.00
_cell.angle_gamma   90.00
#
_symmetry.space_group_name_H-M   'P 1'
#
loop_
_entity.id
_entity.type
_entity.pdbx_description
1 polymer ?
#
loop_
_entity_poly.entity_id
_entity_poly.type
_entity_poly.pdbx_seq_one_letter_code
_entity_poly.pdbx_strand_id
1 'polypeptide(L)'
;MSYYISSIEDSKRIFRAIRDHWKIENQLHYMLDVYLGEDGWSKRAGEAAINMELMAKIDLFILQRLKAKLGKSIPRVQIFLAKLNPLQLFELGL
;
A
#
# COMPACT_ATOMS: atom_id res chain seq x y z
N MET A 1 17.99 -0.53 23.60
CA MET A 1 18.16 0.93 23.59
C MET A 1 18.22 1.37 22.14
N SER A 2 17.45 2.37 21.73
CA SER A 2 17.45 2.89 20.34
C SER A 2 17.96 4.32 20.35
N TYR A 3 18.90 4.64 19.46
CA TYR A 3 19.47 5.97 19.30
C TYR A 3 19.04 6.55 17.95
N TYR A 4 18.75 7.85 17.92
CA TYR A 4 18.29 8.54 16.71
C TYR A 4 19.15 9.77 16.48
N ILE A 5 19.52 10.01 15.22
CA ILE A 5 20.27 11.18 14.78
C ILE A 5 19.30 12.05 13.98
N SER A 6 19.22 13.34 14.31
CA SER A 6 18.37 14.30 13.62
C SER A 6 19.00 15.69 13.65
N SER A 7 18.73 16.48 12.61
CA SER A 7 19.03 17.92 12.60
C SER A 7 17.96 18.75 13.32
N ILE A 8 16.82 18.15 13.68
CA ILE A 8 15.78 18.80 14.45
C ILE A 8 16.15 18.71 15.94
N GLU A 9 15.93 19.79 16.70
CA GLU A 9 16.25 19.82 18.13
C GLU A 9 15.04 19.41 19.02
N ASP A 10 13.81 19.55 18.51
CA ASP A 10 12.60 19.15 19.21
C ASP A 10 12.44 17.61 19.22
N SER A 11 12.92 17.01 20.30
CA SER A 11 12.85 15.57 20.54
C SER A 11 11.43 15.00 20.47
N LYS A 12 10.40 15.71 20.98
CA LYS A 12 9.02 15.21 20.98
C LYS A 12 8.48 15.12 19.55
N ARG A 13 8.76 16.14 18.74
CA ARG A 13 8.39 16.15 17.32
C ARG A 13 9.06 15.01 16.55
N ILE A 14 10.36 14.79 16.78
CA ILE A 14 11.12 13.71 16.13
C ILE A 14 10.57 12.35 16.52
N PHE A 15 10.35 12.10 17.82
CA PHE A 15 9.81 10.82 18.26
C PHE A 15 8.44 10.53 17.66
N ARG A 16 7.58 11.55 17.53
CA ARG A 16 6.30 11.41 16.84
C ARG A 16 6.48 11.10 15.36
N ALA A 17 7.34 11.85 14.67
CA ALA A 17 7.62 11.62 13.24
C ALA A 17 8.19 10.22 12.97
N ILE A 18 9.12 9.73 13.80
CA ILE A 18 9.66 8.37 13.69
C ILE A 18 8.54 7.34 13.89
N ARG A 19 7.73 7.50 14.94
CA ARG A 19 6.60 6.60 15.23
C ARG A 19 5.57 6.60 14.11
N ASP A 20 5.29 7.75 13.51
CA ASP A 20 4.39 7.89 12.38
C ASP A 20 4.98 7.27 11.11
N HIS A 21 6.29 7.43 10.89
CA HIS A 21 6.99 6.81 9.77
C HIS A 21 6.86 5.29 9.78
N TRP A 22 6.96 4.64 10.95
CA TRP A 22 6.74 3.19 11.08
C TRP A 22 5.37 2.70 10.59
N LYS A 23 4.37 3.57 10.42
CA LYS A 23 3.09 3.18 9.82
C LYS A 23 3.24 2.73 8.37
N ILE A 24 4.30 3.17 7.68
CA ILE A 24 4.59 2.76 6.29
C ILE A 24 4.72 1.25 6.15
N GLU A 25 5.27 0.57 7.16
CA GLU A 25 5.42 -0.88 7.11
C GLU A 25 4.08 -1.62 7.07
N ASN A 26 3.11 -1.12 7.83
CA ASN A 26 1.78 -1.74 7.88
C ASN A 26 0.88 -1.30 6.71
N GLN A 27 1.02 -0.05 6.25
CA GLN A 27 0.11 0.53 5.26
C GLN A 27 0.61 0.42 3.81
N LEU A 28 1.91 0.26 3.60
CA LEU A 28 2.54 0.14 2.29
C LEU A 28 3.23 -1.21 2.12
N HIS A 29 4.29 -1.50 2.88
CA HIS A 29 5.11 -2.69 2.66
C HIS A 29 4.32 -3.99 2.83
N TYR A 30 3.62 -4.16 3.96
CA TYR A 30 2.76 -5.34 4.15
C TYR A 30 1.71 -5.50 3.04
N MET A 31 1.18 -4.40 2.50
CA MET A 31 0.21 -4.46 1.41
C MET A 31 0.85 -4.96 0.11
N LEU A 32 2.04 -4.44 -0.22
CA LEU A 32 2.81 -4.83 -1.38
C LEU A 32 3.27 -6.29 -1.28
N ASP A 33 3.92 -6.64 -0.19
CA ASP A 33 4.58 -7.93 0.01
C ASP A 33 3.56 -9.06 0.15
N VAL A 34 2.51 -8.84 0.95
CA VAL A 34 1.56 -9.92 1.32
C VAL A 34 0.32 -9.93 0.43
N TYR A 35 -0.32 -8.78 0.19
CA TYR A 35 -1.57 -8.77 -0.56
C TYR A 35 -1.36 -8.70 -2.08
N LEU A 36 -0.26 -8.10 -2.55
CA LEU A 36 0.09 -8.06 -3.97
C LEU A 36 1.19 -9.07 -4.35
N GLY A 37 1.87 -9.66 -3.36
CA GLY A 37 2.91 -10.68 -3.61
C GLY A 37 4.14 -10.11 -4.28
N GLU A 38 4.48 -8.84 -4.02
CA GLU A 38 5.53 -8.12 -4.74
C GLU A 38 6.90 -8.82 -4.70
N ASP A 39 7.26 -9.43 -3.55
CA ASP A 39 8.52 -10.18 -3.39
C ASP A 39 8.71 -11.30 -4.42
N GLY A 40 7.62 -11.82 -4.97
CA GLY A 40 7.65 -12.89 -5.97
C GLY A 40 7.76 -12.40 -7.42
N TRP A 41 7.69 -11.09 -7.68
CA TRP A 41 7.62 -10.56 -9.03
C TRP A 41 8.98 -10.60 -9.74
N SER A 42 9.01 -11.15 -10.96
CA SER A 42 10.20 -11.13 -11.82
C SER A 42 10.15 -9.93 -12.77
N LYS A 43 10.86 -8.86 -12.42
CA LYS A 43 10.90 -7.57 -13.16
C LYS A 43 12.16 -7.43 -14.03
N ARG A 44 12.44 -8.39 -14.92
CA ARG A 44 13.77 -8.51 -15.58
C ARG A 44 13.85 -7.96 -17.01
N ALA A 45 12.74 -7.56 -17.63
CA ALA A 45 12.70 -7.21 -19.04
C ALA A 45 12.27 -5.76 -19.27
N GLY A 46 13.07 -4.98 -19.99
CA GLY A 46 12.75 -3.61 -20.41
C GLY A 46 12.19 -2.76 -19.25
N GLU A 47 11.04 -2.15 -19.48
CA GLU A 47 10.34 -1.27 -18.52
C GLU A 47 9.47 -2.03 -17.49
N ALA A 48 9.63 -3.34 -17.34
CA ALA A 48 8.80 -4.15 -16.44
C ALA A 48 8.83 -3.63 -14.99
N ALA A 49 9.98 -3.11 -14.52
CA ALA A 49 10.07 -2.58 -13.16
C ALA A 49 9.14 -1.39 -12.94
N ILE A 50 9.19 -0.41 -13.85
CA ILE A 50 8.39 0.82 -13.78
C ILE A 50 6.90 0.50 -13.99
N ASN A 51 6.58 -0.36 -14.96
CA ASN A 51 5.20 -0.74 -15.24
C ASN A 51 4.56 -1.47 -14.05
N MET A 52 5.28 -2.40 -13.43
CA MET A 52 4.78 -3.12 -12.24
C MET A 52 4.64 -2.20 -11.04
N GLU A 53 5.54 -1.24 -10.86
CA GLU A 53 5.43 -0.23 -9.79
C GLU A 53 4.19 0.67 -9.97
N LEU A 54 3.92 1.10 -11.21
CA LEU A 54 2.72 1.88 -11.52
C LEU A 54 1.44 1.08 -11.23
N MET A 55 1.38 -0.17 -11.66
CA MET A 55 0.25 -1.06 -11.39
C MET A 55 0.04 -1.27 -9.88
N ALA A 56 1.12 -1.53 -9.13
CA ALA A 56 1.06 -1.69 -7.68
C ALA A 56 0.48 -0.47 -6.97
N LYS A 57 0.87 0.75 -7.40
CA LYS A 57 0.34 2.00 -6.84
C LYS A 57 -1.16 2.17 -7.13
N ILE A 58 -1.61 1.84 -8.34
CA ILE A 58 -3.04 1.87 -8.71
C ILE A 58 -3.82 0.86 -7.86
N ASP A 59 -3.33 -0.36 -7.73
CA ASP A 59 -3.98 -1.42 -6.95
C ASP A 59 -4.06 -1.05 -5.47
N LEU A 60 -2.96 -0.55 -4.89
CA LEU A 60 -2.92 -0.05 -3.51
C LEU A 60 -3.98 1.03 -3.27
N PHE A 61 -4.08 2.00 -4.18
CA PHE A 61 -5.07 3.07 -4.09
C PHE A 61 -6.50 2.50 -4.04
N ILE A 62 -6.84 1.61 -4.97
CA ILE A 62 -8.16 0.99 -5.07
C ILE A 62 -8.47 0.19 -3.80
N LEU A 63 -7.55 -0.69 -3.38
CA LEU A 63 -7.74 -1.59 -2.25
C LEU A 63 -7.91 -0.83 -0.93
N GLN A 64 -7.11 0.20 -0.69
CA GLN A 64 -7.21 1.00 0.54
C GLN A 64 -8.52 1.81 0.58
N ARG A 65 -8.91 2.41 -0.55
CA ARG A 65 -10.16 3.18 -0.67
C ARG A 65 -11.37 2.29 -0.42
N LEU A 66 -11.42 1.11 -1.03
CA LEU A 66 -12.52 0.16 -0.86
C LEU A 66 -12.55 -0.49 0.52
N LYS A 67 -11.38 -0.77 1.12
CA LYS A 67 -11.31 -1.20 2.53
C LYS A 67 -12.00 -0.20 3.44
N ALA A 68 -11.67 1.09 3.30
CA ALA A 68 -12.26 2.15 4.09
C ALA A 68 -13.77 2.29 3.82
N LYS A 69 -14.17 2.30 2.54
CA LYS A 69 -15.57 2.48 2.13
C LYS A 69 -16.48 1.30 2.53
N LEU A 70 -16.00 0.07 2.36
CA LEU A 70 -16.79 -1.14 2.62
C LEU A 70 -16.65 -1.66 4.06
N GLY A 71 -15.67 -1.17 4.83
CA GLY A 71 -15.35 -1.67 6.16
C GLY A 71 -14.90 -3.14 6.17
N LYS A 72 -14.32 -3.62 5.06
CA LYS A 72 -13.92 -5.03 4.87
C LYS A 72 -12.40 -5.18 4.86
N SER A 73 -11.90 -6.34 5.29
CA SER A 73 -10.48 -6.69 5.17
C SER A 73 -10.04 -6.76 3.71
N ILE A 74 -8.75 -6.54 3.44
CA ILE A 74 -8.19 -6.55 2.08
C ILE A 74 -8.50 -7.85 1.32
N PRO A 75 -8.34 -9.06 1.91
CA PRO A 75 -8.72 -10.29 1.22
C PRO A 75 -10.19 -10.34 0.81
N ARG A 76 -11.10 -9.80 1.65
CA ARG A 76 -12.53 -9.73 1.33
C ARG A 76 -12.82 -8.72 0.22
N VAL A 77 -12.07 -7.62 0.16
CA VAL A 77 -12.14 -6.66 -0.95
C VAL A 77 -11.65 -7.30 -2.25
N GLN A 78 -10.54 -8.03 -2.23
CA GLN A 78 -10.02 -8.74 -3.40
C GLN A 78 -11.01 -9.79 -3.92
N ILE A 79 -11.63 -10.58 -3.03
CA ILE A 79 -12.70 -11.53 -3.42
C ILE A 79 -13.92 -10.82 -4.02
N PHE A 80 -14.25 -9.64 -3.51
CA PHE A 80 -15.34 -8.83 -4.07
C PHE A 80 -14.99 -8.31 -5.47
N LEU A 81 -13.80 -7.74 -5.66
CA LEU A 81 -13.31 -7.25 -6.95
C LEU A 81 -13.21 -8.38 -7.99
N ALA A 82 -12.79 -9.59 -7.59
CA ALA A 82 -12.71 -10.75 -8.49
C ALA A 82 -14.06 -11.18 -9.08
N LYS A 83 -15.19 -10.71 -8.53
CA LYS A 83 -16.54 -10.99 -9.02
C LYS A 83 -17.10 -9.88 -9.91
N LEU A 84 -16.41 -8.75 -10.00
CA LEU A 84 -16.86 -7.59 -10.78
C LEU A 84 -16.25 -7.59 -12.18
N ASN A 85 -16.99 -7.03 -13.13
CA ASN A 85 -16.42 -6.63 -14.39
C ASN A 85 -15.52 -5.39 -14.16
N PRO A 86 -14.35 -5.28 -14.83
CA PRO A 86 -13.49 -4.11 -14.72
C PRO A 86 -14.19 -2.75 -14.89
N LEU A 87 -15.20 -2.66 -15.77
CA LEU A 87 -15.96 -1.42 -15.98
C LEU A 87 -16.81 -1.03 -14.76
N GLN A 88 -17.27 -2.00 -13.98
CA GLN A 88 -18.06 -1.75 -12.76
C GLN A 88 -17.20 -1.13 -11.65
N LEU A 89 -15.88 -1.16 -11.76
CA LEU A 89 -14.98 -0.51 -10.81
C LEU A 89 -15.24 1.00 -10.73
N PHE A 90 -15.53 1.64 -11.86
CA PHE A 90 -15.78 3.09 -11.91
C PHE A 90 -17.11 3.47 -11.25
N GLU A 91 -18.09 2.56 -11.26
CA GLU A 91 -19.37 2.73 -10.57
C GLU A 91 -19.24 2.64 -9.05
N LEU A 92 -18.13 2.10 -8.54
CA LEU A 92 -17.89 2.01 -7.10
C LEU A 92 -17.55 3.36 -6.46
N GLY A 93 -17.42 4.45 -7.23
CA GLY A 93 -17.15 5.79 -6.71
C GLY A 93 -15.92 5.81 -5.80
N LEU A 94 -14.78 5.39 -6.37
CA LEU A 94 -13.47 5.41 -5.73
C LEU A 94 -13.11 6.85 -5.38
#